data_AF-A0A4S0MJN9-F1
#
_entry.id   AF-A0A4S0MJN9-F1
#
_cell.length_a   1.000
_cell.length_b   1.000
_cell.length_c   1.000
_cell.angle_alpha   90.00
_cell.angle_beta   90.00
_cell.angle_gamma   90.00
#
_symmetry.space_group_name_H-M   'P 1'
#
loop_
_entity.id
_entity.type
_entity.pdbx_description
1 polymer ?
#
loop_
_entity_poly.entity_id
_entity_poly.type
_entity_poly.pdbx_seq_one_letter_code
_entity_poly.pdbx_strand_id
1 'polypeptide(L)'
;VDGGATPVGLESTIVKIEGGKLRLLRPGGIAAEDIEAAAGVRLLRGAAGIEAPGMLASHYAPGASMRLNVGKIAGGEALLAFGRHRAEGWQDAV
;
A
#
# COMPACT_ATOMS: atom_id res chain seq x y z
N VAL A 1 0.03 26.20 -1.13
CA VAL A 1 -0.28 26.19 -2.58
C VAL A 1 -1.34 25.13 -2.80
N ASP A 2 -2.40 25.45 -3.54
CA ASP A 2 -3.37 24.45 -4.02
C ASP A 2 -2.95 24.02 -5.43
N GLY A 3 -2.66 22.72 -5.60
CA GLY A 3 -2.19 22.13 -6.86
C GLY A 3 -3.16 21.09 -7.43
N GLY A 4 -4.36 20.97 -6.86
CA GLY A 4 -5.32 19.92 -7.23
C GLY A 4 -4.90 18.51 -6.82
N ALA A 5 -5.58 17.51 -7.40
CA ALA A 5 -5.34 16.10 -7.10
C ALA A 5 -3.96 15.64 -7.62
N THR A 6 -3.27 14.81 -6.82
CA THR A 6 -2.01 14.22 -7.27
C THR A 6 -2.28 13.10 -8.28
N PRO A 7 -1.42 12.92 -9.30
CA PRO A 7 -1.63 11.91 -10.33
C PRO A 7 -1.46 10.47 -9.82
N VAL A 8 -0.71 10.27 -8.74
CA VAL A 8 -0.39 8.95 -8.18
C VAL A 8 -1.18 8.66 -6.91
N GLY A 9 -1.38 9.64 -6.03
CA GLY A 9 -2.08 9.45 -4.76
C GLY A 9 -1.32 8.65 -3.70
N LEU A 10 -0.08 8.23 -3.98
CA LEU A 10 0.82 7.52 -3.08
C LEU A 10 2.17 8.22 -3.02
N GLU A 11 2.91 7.99 -1.95
CA GLU A 11 4.26 8.46 -1.75
C GLU A 11 5.27 7.71 -2.63
N SER A 12 6.51 8.19 -2.62
CA SER A 12 7.60 7.60 -3.39
C SER A 12 7.95 6.16 -2.96
N THR A 13 8.40 5.36 -3.92
CA THR A 13 9.05 4.07 -3.64
C THR A 13 10.42 4.31 -3.01
N ILE A 14 10.76 3.59 -1.93
CA ILE A 14 12.04 3.76 -1.22
C ILE A 14 12.84 2.46 -1.34
N VAL A 15 14.05 2.56 -1.90
CA VAL A 15 14.99 1.45 -2.04
C VAL A 15 16.29 1.79 -1.32
N LYS A 16 16.74 0.88 -0.45
CA LYS A 16 18.06 0.94 0.21
C LYS A 16 19.07 0.18 -0.62
N ILE A 17 20.28 0.75 -0.74
CA ILE A 17 21.44 0.12 -1.36
C ILE A 17 22.43 -0.22 -0.25
N GLU A 18 22.72 -1.50 -0.05
CA GLU A 18 23.65 -1.95 0.99
C GLU A 18 24.29 -3.28 0.61
N GLY A 19 25.62 -3.36 0.71
CA GLY A 19 26.37 -4.60 0.43
C GLY A 19 26.15 -5.15 -0.98
N GLY A 20 25.99 -4.27 -1.98
CA GLY A 20 25.71 -4.66 -3.37
C GLY A 20 24.29 -5.19 -3.62
N LYS A 21 23.39 -5.06 -2.65
CA LYS A 21 21.99 -5.49 -2.75
C LYS A 21 21.06 -4.30 -2.71
N LEU A 22 19.94 -4.44 -3.41
CA LEU A 22 18.84 -3.49 -3.39
C LEU A 22 17.69 -4.05 -2.54
N ARG A 23 17.19 -3.25 -1.58
CA ARG A 23 16.10 -3.64 -0.68
C ARG A 23 14.96 -2.64 -0.79
N LEU A 24 13.76 -3.12 -1.08
CA LEU A 24 12.54 -2.32 -1.03
C LEU A 24 12.17 -2.07 0.43
N LEU A 25 12.33 -0.83 0.89
CA LEU A 25 11.91 -0.40 2.22
C LEU A 25 10.43 -0.01 2.25
N ARG A 26 9.95 0.65 1.19
CA ARG A 26 8.54 1.06 1.06
C ARG A 26 8.08 1.00 -0.40
N PRO A 27 6.99 0.29 -0.72
CA PRO A 27 6.34 0.41 -2.02
C PRO A 27 5.74 1.82 -2.19
N GLY A 28 5.67 2.31 -3.42
CA GLY A 28 5.13 3.64 -3.71
C GLY A 28 4.77 3.77 -5.18
N GLY A 29 4.85 5.00 -5.71
CA GLY A 29 4.43 5.32 -7.07
C GLY A 29 5.18 4.61 -8.22
N ILE A 30 6.31 3.94 -7.94
CA ILE A 30 7.04 3.14 -8.94
C ILE A 30 6.94 1.67 -8.54
N ALA A 31 6.48 0.84 -9.48
CA ALA A 31 6.34 -0.59 -9.27
C ALA A 31 7.70 -1.24 -8.97
N ALA A 32 7.70 -2.27 -8.13
CA ALA A 32 8.93 -2.96 -7.75
C ALA A 32 9.55 -3.65 -8.97
N GLU A 33 8.71 -4.17 -9.87
CA GLU A 33 9.08 -4.87 -11.08
C GLU A 33 9.80 -3.96 -12.08
N ASP A 34 9.38 -2.70 -12.18
CA ASP A 34 10.04 -1.70 -13.03
C ASP A 34 11.46 -1.39 -12.55
N ILE A 35 11.63 -1.30 -11.22
CA ILE A 35 12.94 -1.09 -10.60
C ILE A 35 13.84 -2.31 -10.82
N GLU A 36 13.30 -3.52 -10.66
CA GLU A 36 14.04 -4.78 -10.87
C GLU A 36 14.48 -4.94 -12.33
N ALA A 37 13.61 -4.60 -13.28
CA ALA A 37 13.92 -4.62 -14.70
C ALA A 37 15.04 -3.62 -15.05
N ALA A 38 14.98 -2.40 -14.52
CA ALA A 38 15.99 -1.38 -14.75
C ALA A 38 17.34 -1.70 -14.09
N ALA A 39 17.33 -2.29 -12.89
CA ALA A 39 18.54 -2.61 -12.14
C ALA A 39 19.17 -3.96 -12.52
N GLY A 40 18.41 -4.84 -13.22
CA GLY A 40 18.86 -6.19 -13.58
C GLY A 40 18.98 -7.14 -12.39
N VAL A 41 18.42 -6.78 -11.22
CA VAL A 41 18.48 -7.58 -9.99
C VAL A 41 17.14 -7.55 -9.25
N ARG A 42 16.81 -8.63 -8.55
CA ARG A 42 15.61 -8.69 -7.69
C ARG A 42 15.80 -7.86 -6.43
N LEU A 43 14.74 -7.16 -6.02
CA LEU A 43 14.73 -6.41 -4.77
C LEU A 43 14.48 -7.35 -3.59
N LEU A 44 15.28 -7.20 -2.54
CA LEU A 44 14.98 -7.80 -1.24
C LEU A 44 13.74 -7.13 -0.64
N ARG A 45 12.91 -7.91 0.08
CA ARG A 45 11.69 -7.43 0.73
C ARG A 45 11.88 -7.35 2.25
N GLY A 46 11.15 -6.43 2.87
CA GLY A 46 11.11 -6.25 4.32
C GLY A 46 12.36 -5.57 4.89
N ALA A 47 12.23 -5.09 6.12
CA ALA A 47 13.28 -4.45 6.90
C ALA A 47 13.24 -4.96 8.35
N ALA A 48 14.36 -4.89 9.06
CA ALA A 48 14.46 -5.33 10.45
C ALA A 48 13.89 -4.30 11.45
N GLY A 49 13.62 -3.08 10.99
CA GLY A 49 13.09 -2.00 11.79
C GLY A 49 12.60 -0.85 10.91
N ILE A 50 12.38 0.31 11.51
CA ILE A 50 11.95 1.52 10.81
C ILE A 50 13.20 2.22 10.29
N GLU A 51 13.39 2.17 8.97
CA GLU A 51 14.53 2.81 8.29
C GLU A 51 14.10 3.98 7.38
N ALA A 52 12.81 4.09 7.11
CA ALA A 52 12.24 5.09 6.22
C ALA A 52 10.84 5.54 6.68
N PRO A 53 10.36 6.72 6.23
CA PRO A 53 9.02 7.19 6.53
C PRO A 53 7.96 6.18 6.06
N GLY A 54 6.92 6.03 6.86
CA GLY A 54 5.77 5.17 6.54
C GLY A 54 5.97 3.67 6.76
N MET A 55 6.99 3.27 7.50
CA MET A 55 7.19 1.88 7.94
C MET A 55 6.55 1.55 9.30
N LEU A 56 5.83 2.50 9.89
CA LEU A 56 5.02 2.25 11.09
C LEU A 56 3.79 1.41 10.73
N ALA A 57 3.42 0.48 11.62
CA ALA A 57 2.26 -0.39 11.44
C ALA A 57 0.95 0.38 11.18
N SER A 58 0.80 1.57 11.78
CA SER A 58 -0.43 2.37 11.72
C SER A 58 -0.30 3.65 10.89
N HIS A 59 0.66 3.74 9.96
CA HIS A 59 0.96 4.99 9.25
C HIS A 59 -0.24 5.62 8.51
N TYR A 60 -1.12 4.80 7.93
CA TYR A 60 -2.39 5.22 7.30
C TYR A 60 -3.64 4.74 8.03
N ALA A 61 -3.50 4.11 9.20
CA ALA A 61 -4.65 3.52 9.86
C ALA A 61 -5.66 4.63 10.20
N PRO A 62 -6.90 4.56 9.69
CA PRO A 62 -7.92 5.52 10.06
C PRO A 62 -8.31 5.35 11.54
N GLY A 63 -9.01 6.32 12.10
CA GLY A 63 -9.58 6.18 13.45
C GLY A 63 -10.67 5.11 13.54
N ALA A 64 -11.27 4.73 12.41
CA ALA A 64 -12.26 3.66 12.33
C ALA A 64 -11.60 2.28 12.24
N SER A 65 -12.24 1.27 12.84
CA SER A 65 -11.82 -0.14 12.67
C SER A 65 -11.90 -0.55 11.20
N MET A 66 -10.83 -1.15 10.69
CA MET A 66 -10.73 -1.54 9.29
C MET A 66 -10.39 -3.03 9.16
N ARG A 67 -11.03 -3.67 8.18
CA ARG A 67 -10.72 -5.03 7.75
C ARG A 67 -10.69 -5.10 6.24
N LEU A 68 -9.70 -5.80 5.71
CA LEU A 68 -9.40 -5.86 4.27
C LEU A 68 -9.75 -7.25 3.72
N ASN A 69 -9.97 -7.34 2.41
CA ASN A 69 -10.26 -8.59 1.70
C ASN A 69 -11.44 -9.39 2.28
N VAL A 70 -12.49 -8.67 2.68
CA VAL A 70 -13.66 -9.25 3.33
C VAL A 70 -14.54 -9.93 2.28
N GLY A 71 -14.94 -11.18 2.54
CA GLY A 71 -15.88 -11.91 1.69
C GLY A 71 -17.34 -11.56 1.96
N LYS A 72 -17.64 -11.07 3.17
CA LYS A 72 -18.99 -10.72 3.64
C LYS A 72 -18.94 -9.47 4.53
N ILE A 73 -19.97 -8.64 4.39
CA ILE A 73 -20.16 -7.44 5.22
C ILE A 73 -20.90 -7.81 6.50
N ALA A 74 -20.50 -7.21 7.63
CA ALA A 74 -21.27 -7.32 8.87
C ALA A 74 -22.18 -6.09 9.04
N GLY A 75 -23.27 -6.23 9.79
CA GLY A 75 -24.20 -5.12 10.02
C GLY A 75 -23.51 -3.91 10.64
N GLY A 76 -23.80 -2.72 10.11
CA GLY A 76 -23.24 -1.45 10.59
C GLY A 76 -21.89 -1.07 9.99
N GLU A 77 -21.43 -1.76 8.94
CA GLU A 77 -20.17 -1.44 8.27
C GLU A 77 -20.35 -0.70 6.95
N ALA A 78 -19.48 0.28 6.72
CA ALA A 78 -19.31 0.90 5.43
C ALA A 78 -18.42 0.05 4.52
N LEU A 79 -18.72 0.04 3.21
CA LEU A 79 -17.92 -0.68 2.22
C LEU A 79 -17.11 0.28 1.35
N LEU A 80 -15.78 0.13 1.36
CA LEU A 80 -14.91 0.64 0.33
C LEU A 80 -14.50 -0.51 -0.61
N ALA A 81 -15.06 -0.56 -1.81
CA ALA A 81 -14.81 -1.64 -2.77
C ALA A 81 -14.33 -1.14 -4.13
N PHE A 82 -13.46 -1.94 -4.75
CA PHE A 82 -12.92 -1.71 -6.08
C PHE A 82 -13.06 -2.99 -6.92
N GLY A 83 -13.09 -2.86 -8.25
CA GLY A 83 -13.15 -4.02 -9.17
C GLY A 83 -14.57 -4.53 -9.44
N ARG A 84 -14.69 -5.74 -10.00
CA ARG A 84 -15.98 -6.31 -10.50
C ARG A 84 -16.74 -7.15 -9.47
N HIS A 85 -16.03 -7.78 -8.54
CA HIS A 85 -16.63 -8.64 -7.52
C HIS A 85 -16.85 -7.82 -6.25
N ARG A 86 -18.00 -8.00 -5.61
CA ARG A 86 -18.36 -7.35 -4.35
C ARG A 86 -18.48 -8.41 -3.26
N ALA A 87 -18.25 -8.00 -2.01
CA ALA A 87 -18.52 -8.83 -0.85
C ALA A 87 -20.01 -9.19 -0.78
N GLU A 88 -20.34 -10.36 -0.21
CA GLU A 88 -21.71 -10.74 0.09
C GLU A 88 -22.35 -9.72 1.05
N GLY A 89 -23.59 -9.31 0.76
CA GLY A 89 -24.31 -8.30 1.55
C GLY A 89 -23.87 -6.86 1.28
N TRP A 90 -23.18 -6.57 0.17
CA TRP A 90 -22.71 -5.22 -0.14
C TRP A 90 -23.81 -4.17 -0.27
N GLN A 91 -25.03 -4.60 -0.61
CA GLN A 91 -26.19 -3.71 -0.68
C GLN A 91 -26.64 -3.17 0.69
N ASP A 92 -26.25 -3.85 1.77
CA ASP A 92 -26.62 -3.51 3.14
C ASP A 92 -25.53 -2.70 3.86
N ALA A 93 -24.47 -2.29 3.14
CA ALA A 93 -23.45 -1.40 3.68
C ALA A 93 -24.06 -0.03 4.02
N VAL A 94 -23.66 0.52 5.17
CA VAL A 94 -24.10 1.86 5.64
C VAL A 94 -23.30 2.99 5.03
#